data_AF-A0A950WX19-F1
#
_entry.id   AF-A0A950WX19-F1
#
_cell.length_a   1.000
_cell.length_b   1.000
_cell.length_c   1.000
_cell.angle_alpha   90.00
_cell.angle_beta   90.00
_cell.angle_gamma   90.00
#
_symmetry.space_group_name_H-M   'P 1'
#
loop_
_entity.id
_entity.type
_entity.pdbx_description
1 polymer ?
#
loop_
_entity_poly.entity_id
_entity_poly.type
_entity_poly.pdbx_seq_one_letter_code
_entity_poly.pdbx_strand_id
1 'polypeptide(L)' 'MAVTQERPVTRADIENKLRQIRGEVDSTAKAAVPIGLAVGAAAVAVVVGVAFLMGRRRGRKRATVVEIRRV' A
#
# COMPACT_ATOMS: atom_id res chain seq x y z
N MET A 1 -9.08 12.06 -39.19
CA MET A 1 -10.46 12.56 -38.97
C MET A 1 -11.27 11.41 -38.39
N ALA A 2 -11.71 11.53 -37.13
CA ALA A 2 -12.58 10.52 -36.53
C ALA A 2 -13.97 10.66 -37.14
N VAL A 3 -14.47 9.60 -37.74
CA VAL A 3 -15.82 9.56 -38.33
C VAL A 3 -16.83 9.44 -37.20
N THR A 4 -17.45 10.55 -36.80
CA THR A 4 -18.61 10.51 -35.91
C THR A 4 -19.79 10.02 -36.75
N GLN A 5 -20.10 8.74 -36.62
CA GLN A 5 -21.27 8.15 -37.25
C GLN A 5 -22.51 8.73 -36.58
N GLU A 6 -23.32 9.51 -37.31
CA GLU A 6 -24.62 10.03 -36.89
C GLU A 6 -25.68 8.93 -36.83
N ARG A 7 -25.41 7.88 -36.05
CA ARG A 7 -26.35 6.79 -35.81
C ARG A 7 -26.87 6.92 -34.38
N PRO A 8 -28.15 6.62 -34.12
CA PRO A 8 -28.69 6.63 -32.77
C PRO A 8 -27.85 5.75 -31.84
N VAL A 9 -27.46 6.28 -30.68
CA VAL A 9 -26.73 5.52 -29.67
C VAL A 9 -27.61 4.39 -29.19
N THR A 10 -27.15 3.16 -29.35
CA THR A 10 -27.87 1.97 -28.90
C THR A 10 -27.44 1.57 -27.48
N ARG A 11 -28.27 0.76 -26.82
CA ARG A 11 -27.93 0.17 -25.52
C ARG A 11 -26.61 -0.62 -25.57
N ALA A 12 -26.34 -1.29 -26.68
CA ALA A 12 -25.12 -2.06 -26.89
C ALA A 12 -23.87 -1.16 -26.92
N ASP A 13 -23.98 0.04 -27.52
CA ASP A 13 -22.87 1.00 -27.56
C ASP A 13 -22.50 1.47 -26.15
N ILE A 14 -23.51 1.77 -25.32
CA ILE A 14 -23.33 2.17 -23.92
C ILE A 14 -22.70 1.03 -23.12
N GLU A 15 -23.23 -0.19 -23.27
CA GLU A 15 -22.72 -1.35 -22.55
C GLU A 15 -21.27 -1.66 -22.91
N ASN A 16 -20.92 -1.59 -24.20
CA ASN A 16 -19.55 -1.78 -24.67
C ASN A 16 -18.60 -0.71 -24.12
N LYS A 17 -19.03 0.56 -24.13
CA LYS A 17 -18.22 1.67 -23.58
C LYS A 17 -18.01 1.53 -22.07
N LEU A 18 -19.07 1.19 -21.33
CA LEU A 18 -18.99 0.93 -19.90
C LEU A 18 -18.06 -0.25 -19.59
N ARG A 19 -18.14 -1.34 -20.37
CA ARG A 19 -17.28 -2.51 -20.18
C ARG A 19 -15.80 -2.16 -20.44
N GLN A 20 -15.54 -1.35 -21.46
CA GLN A 20 -14.20 -0.84 -21.76
C GLN A 20 -13.64 -0.01 -20.61
N ILE A 21 -14.38 1.01 -20.14
CA ILE A 21 -13.96 1.87 -19.03
C ILE A 21 -13.76 1.03 -17.76
N ARG A 22 -14.69 0.12 -17.46
CA ARG A 22 -14.60 -0.74 -16.28
C ARG A 22 -13.39 -1.68 -16.34
N GLY A 23 -13.06 -2.23 -17.51
CA GLY A 23 -11.88 -3.08 -17.67
C GLY A 23 -10.58 -2.34 -17.39
N GLU A 24 -10.46 -1.08 -17.82
CA GLU A 24 -9.30 -0.22 -17.56
C GLU A 24 -9.18 0.15 -16.07
N VAL A 25 -10.30 0.49 -15.43
CA VAL A 25 -10.36 0.77 -14.00
C VAL A 25 -10.01 -0.47 -13.18
N ASP A 26 -10.53 -1.64 -13.55
CA ASP A 26 -10.29 -2.90 -12.84
C ASP A 26 -8.83 -3.36 -12.98
N SER A 27 -8.23 -3.12 -14.15
CA SER A 27 -6.80 -3.34 -14.38
C SER A 27 -5.93 -2.42 -13.49
N THR A 28 -6.27 -1.14 -13.43
CA THR A 28 -5.56 -0.16 -12.59
C THR A 28 -5.69 -0.49 -11.11
N ALA A 29 -6.89 -0.87 -10.67
CA ALA A 29 -7.15 -1.29 -9.29
C ALA A 29 -6.31 -2.53 -8.93
N LYS A 30 -6.29 -3.55 -9.79
CA LYS A 30 -5.48 -4.77 -9.60
C LYS A 30 -3.98 -4.46 -9.57
N ALA A 31 -3.50 -3.52 -10.39
CA ALA A 31 -2.10 -3.08 -10.36
C ALA A 31 -1.75 -2.31 -9.08
N ALA A 32 -2.70 -1.60 -8.47
CA ALA A 32 -2.49 -0.85 -7.24
C ALA A 32 -2.45 -1.73 -5.98
N VAL A 33 -3.09 -2.90 -5.97
CA VAL A 33 -3.10 -3.83 -4.82
C VAL A 33 -1.69 -4.20 -4.32
N PRO A 34 -0.75 -4.71 -5.15
CA PRO A 34 0.58 -5.09 -4.66
C PRO A 34 1.39 -3.87 -4.19
N ILE A 35 1.23 -2.72 -4.84
CA ILE A 35 1.89 -1.46 -4.43
C ILE A 35 1.38 -1.03 -3.06
N GLY A 36 0.06 -1.05 -2.84
CA GLY A 36 -0.55 -0.72 -1.56
C GLY A 36 -0.08 -1.65 -0.44
N LEU A 37 0.01 -2.95 -0.70
CA LEU A 37 0.56 -3.93 0.25
C LEU A 37 2.02 -3.63 0.60
N ALA A 38 2.86 -3.35 -0.39
CA ALA A 38 4.27 -3.04 -0.17
C ALA A 38 4.46 -1.78 0.66
N VAL A 39 3.72 -0.71 0.33
CA VAL A 39 3.75 0.56 1.08
C VAL A 39 3.25 0.37 2.52
N GLY A 40 2.15 -0.37 2.70
CA GLY A 40 1.61 -0.67 4.02
C GLY A 40 2.60 -1.46 4.88
N ALA A 41 3.21 -2.51 4.33
CA ALA A 41 4.21 -3.31 5.02
C ALA A 41 5.45 -2.48 5.42
N ALA A 42 5.93 -1.61 4.51
CA ALA A 42 7.04 -0.71 4.79
C ALA A 42 6.71 0.27 5.92
N ALA A 43 5.52 0.86 5.92
CA ALA A 43 5.08 1.77 6.97
C ALA A 43 5.04 1.08 8.35
N VAL A 44 4.50 -0.15 8.42
CA VAL A 44 4.48 -0.94 9.66
C VAL A 44 5.90 -1.24 10.14
N ALA A 45 6.80 -1.66 9.24
CA ALA A 45 8.19 -1.95 9.58
C ALA A 45 8.91 -0.71 10.15
N VAL A 46 8.67 0.48 9.59
CA VAL A 46 9.21 1.74 10.10
C VAL A 46 8.68 2.04 11.51
N VAL A 47 7.37 1.91 11.74
CA VAL A 47 6.76 2.16 13.06
C VAL A 47 7.35 1.22 14.12
N VAL A 48 7.43 -0.08 13.81
CA VAL A 48 8.03 -1.09 14.71
C VAL A 48 9.51 -0.78 14.95
N GLY A 49 10.25 -0.42 13.89
CA GLY A 49 11.65 -0.05 13.98
C GLY A 49 11.87 1.14 14.90
N VAL A 50 11.07 2.21 14.76
CA VAL A 50 11.14 3.40 15.62
C VAL A 50 10.80 3.05 17.07
N ALA A 51 9.73 2.29 17.31
CA ALA A 51 9.34 1.86 18.65
C ALA A 51 10.45 1.05 19.33
N PHE A 52 11.05 0.09 18.62
CA PHE A 52 12.19 -0.69 19.09
C PHE A 52 13.38 0.20 19.42
N LEU A 53 13.72 1.16 18.55
CA LEU A 53 14.87 2.03 18.73
C LEU A 53 14.70 2.95 19.95
N MET A 54 13.48 3.46 20.18
CA MET A 54 13.13 4.21 21.39
C MET A 54 13.26 3.35 22.66
N GLY A 55 12.76 2.12 22.63
CA GLY A 55 12.89 1.17 23.73
C GLY A 55 14.35 0.82 24.03
N ARG A 56 15.13 0.45 23.00
CA ARG A 56 16.55 0.10 23.09
C ARG A 56 17.39 1.24 23.66
N ARG A 57 17.15 2.49 23.22
CA ARG A 57 17.84 3.68 23.73
C ARG A 57 17.57 3.89 25.21
N ARG A 58 16.31 3.75 25.66
CA ARG A 58 15.94 3.91 27.08
C ARG A 58 16.46 2.77 27.93
N GLY A 59 16.41 1.53 27.45
CA GLY A 59 16.92 0.35 28.16
C GLY A 59 18.42 0.44 28.44
N ARG A 60 19.23 0.85 27.45
CA ARG A 60 20.67 1.05 27.65
C ARG A 60 21.00 2.10 28.71
N LYS A 61 20.23 3.19 28.77
CA LYS A 61 20.44 4.27 29.76
C LYS A 61 20.09 3.84 31.20
N ARG A 62 19.26 2.81 31.36
CA ARG A 62 18.78 2.32 32.67
C ARG A 62 19.38 0.97 33.05
N ALA A 63 20.44 0.54 32.36
CA ALA A 63 21.06 -0.74 32.65
C ALA A 63 21.72 -0.70 34.05
N THR A 64 21.28 -1.60 34.92
CA THR A 64 21.91 -1.80 36.24
C THR A 64 23.20 -2.58 36.06
N VAL A 65 24.32 -2.01 36.51
CA VAL A 65 25.61 -2.71 36.57
C VAL A 65 25.64 -3.47 37.89
N VAL A 66 25.73 -4.80 37.83
CA VAL A 66 25.94 -5.65 39.00
C VAL A 66 27.36 -6.18 38.97
N GLU A 67 28.15 -5.85 40.00
CA GLU A 67 29.43 -6.49 40.23
C GLU A 67 29.18 -7.88 40.83
N ILE A 68 29.57 -8.91 40.09
CA ILE A 68 29.49 -10.29 40.56
C ILE A 68 30.66 -10.52 41.52
N ARG A 69 30.40 -10.52 42.83
CA ARG A 69 31.36 -10.95 43.84
C ARG A 69 31.19 -12.44 44.11
N ARG A 70 32.27 -13.20 43.97
CA ARG A 70 32.32 -14.61 44.36
C ARG A 70 32.53 -14.67 45.88
N VAL A 71 31.61 -15.34 46.58
CA VAL A 71 31.72 -15.72 48.00
C VAL A 71 32.37 -17.09 48.13
#